data_AF-A0A7C0TUM1-F1
#
_entry.id   AF-A0A7C0TUM1-F1
#
_cell.length_a   1.000
_cell.length_b   1.000
_cell.length_c   1.000
_cell.angle_alpha   90.00
_cell.angle_beta   90.00
_cell.angle_gamma   90.00
#
_symmetry.space_group_name_H-M   'P 1'
#
loop_
_entity.id
_entity.type
_entity.pdbx_description
1 polymer ?
#
loop_
_entity_poly.entity_id
_entity_poly.type
_entity_poly.pdbx_seq_one_letter_code
_entity_poly.pdbx_strand_id
1 'polypeptide(L)'
;MKRNIATPINQRMISIKIACPLIAIVLITALFNTALPTAHALPTGFQEYYVLGSEEQIWRMFDYIESQEGGSTINADMCSVVTLVATADNQVIYYDHWEDGYEADLLDPAQTTTEVYGDGDTGNGGTGNDILTAGDIITLNSDQNDSTINGYVQVNPRDSDDIRYDSGDRLITSGGPVDLAHAVWPYDQSYIG
;
A
#
# COMPACT_ATOMS: atom_id res chain seq x y z
N MET A 1 41.05 85.56 11.85
CA MET A 1 39.86 84.90 12.42
C MET A 1 39.16 84.12 11.31
N LYS A 2 39.48 82.81 11.14
CA LYS A 2 38.82 81.94 10.15
C LYS A 2 37.70 81.18 10.87
N ARG A 3 36.44 81.40 10.47
CA ARG A 3 35.30 80.61 10.96
C ARG A 3 35.00 79.51 9.94
N ASN A 4 35.30 78.26 10.30
CA ASN A 4 34.89 77.08 9.55
C ASN A 4 33.38 76.88 9.72
N ILE A 5 32.66 76.85 8.61
CA ILE A 5 31.23 76.53 8.57
C ILE A 5 31.12 75.04 8.32
N ALA A 6 30.74 74.27 9.34
CA ALA A 6 30.39 72.87 9.20
C ALA A 6 28.96 72.78 8.64
N THR A 7 28.81 72.21 7.45
CA THR A 7 27.51 71.95 6.83
C THR A 7 26.78 70.85 7.62
N PRO A 8 25.54 71.07 8.10
CA PRO A 8 24.84 70.06 8.87
C PRO A 8 24.39 68.91 7.95
N ILE A 9 24.82 67.69 8.28
CA ILE A 9 24.39 66.47 7.59
C ILE A 9 22.89 66.29 7.85
N ASN A 10 22.11 66.28 6.77
CA ASN A 10 20.65 66.18 6.81
C ASN A 10 20.21 64.79 7.29
N GLN A 11 19.93 64.67 8.59
CA GLN A 11 19.54 63.42 9.26
C GLN A 11 18.32 62.73 8.61
N ARG A 12 17.43 63.48 7.95
CA ARG A 12 16.27 62.91 7.23
C ARG A 12 16.66 62.04 6.03
N MET A 13 17.78 62.31 5.37
CA MET A 13 18.25 61.50 4.23
C MET A 13 18.89 60.18 4.67
N ILE A 14 19.40 60.08 5.89
CA ILE A 14 19.99 58.85 6.46
C ILE A 14 18.86 57.90 6.89
N SER A 15 17.80 58.43 7.51
CA SER A 15 16.64 57.64 7.95
C SER A 15 15.92 56.93 6.79
N ILE A 16 15.79 57.58 5.63
CA ILE A 16 15.11 57.03 4.44
C ILE A 16 15.95 55.93 3.76
N LYS A 17 17.29 56.10 3.72
CA LYS A 17 18.20 55.13 3.08
C LYS A 17 18.38 53.84 3.87
N ILE A 18 18.14 53.84 5.17
CA ILE A 18 18.23 52.66 6.05
C ILE A 18 16.84 52.01 6.23
N ALA A 19 15.76 52.79 6.24
CA ALA A 19 14.41 52.25 6.37
C ALA A 19 13.98 51.37 5.17
N CYS A 20 14.33 51.78 3.94
CA CYS A 20 13.99 51.05 2.72
C CYS A 20 14.58 49.61 2.65
N PRO A 21 15.89 49.39 2.89
CA PRO A 21 16.45 48.03 2.91
C PRO A 21 15.96 47.20 4.10
N LEU A 22 15.66 47.83 5.25
CA LEU A 22 15.13 47.11 6.42
C LEU A 22 13.72 46.57 6.15
N ILE A 23 12.86 47.37 5.52
CA ILE A 23 11.51 46.96 5.11
C ILE A 23 11.58 45.85 4.05
N ALA A 24 12.50 45.95 3.09
CA ALA A 24 12.72 44.91 2.10
C ALA A 24 13.17 43.59 2.74
N ILE A 25 14.07 43.63 3.72
CA ILE A 25 14.54 42.43 4.44
C ILE A 25 13.42 41.79 5.26
N VAL A 26 12.57 42.58 5.93
CA VAL A 26 11.41 42.07 6.69
C VAL A 26 10.36 41.45 5.78
N LEU A 27 10.11 42.03 4.60
CA LEU A 27 9.22 41.44 3.59
C LEU A 27 9.79 40.14 3.02
N ILE A 28 11.09 40.09 2.78
CA ILE A 28 11.78 38.89 2.29
C ILE A 28 11.76 37.77 3.34
N THR A 29 12.04 38.05 4.60
CA THR A 29 11.98 37.01 5.65
C THR A 29 10.55 36.56 5.94
N ALA A 30 9.55 37.43 5.81
CA ALA A 30 8.14 37.04 5.87
C ALA A 30 7.71 36.15 4.69
N LEU A 31 8.29 36.34 3.50
CA LEU A 31 8.07 35.51 2.31
C LEU A 31 8.77 34.13 2.39
N PHE A 32 9.85 34.00 3.16
CA PHE A 32 10.57 32.73 3.33
C PHE A 32 10.17 31.93 4.59
N ASN A 33 9.41 32.52 5.52
CA ASN A 33 8.90 31.84 6.73
C ASN A 33 7.49 31.25 6.57
N THR A 34 6.85 31.41 5.41
CA THR A 34 5.70 30.58 5.09
C THR A 34 6.24 29.20 4.75
N ALA A 35 6.05 28.23 5.65
CA ALA A 35 6.21 26.83 5.30
C ALA A 35 5.56 26.62 3.92
N LEU A 36 6.37 26.26 2.92
CA LEU A 36 5.82 25.85 1.64
C LEU A 36 4.79 24.77 1.98
N PRO A 37 3.54 24.84 1.49
CA PRO A 37 2.68 23.68 1.60
C PRO A 37 3.48 22.54 0.99
N THR A 38 3.84 21.56 1.81
CA THR A 38 4.19 20.24 1.31
C THR A 38 3.06 19.87 0.37
N ALA A 39 3.38 19.37 -0.83
CA ALA A 39 2.37 18.93 -1.76
C ALA A 39 1.40 18.04 -0.97
N HIS A 40 0.21 18.56 -0.67
CA HIS A 40 -0.85 17.73 -0.12
C HIS A 40 -1.08 16.70 -1.22
N ALA A 41 -0.84 15.43 -0.91
CA ALA A 41 -1.40 14.37 -1.72
C ALA A 41 -2.87 14.74 -1.90
N LEU A 42 -3.28 15.02 -3.14
CA LEU A 42 -4.70 15.07 -3.47
C LEU A 42 -5.32 13.80 -2.89
N PRO A 43 -6.57 13.80 -2.39
CA PRO A 43 -7.20 12.58 -1.93
C PRO A 43 -7.00 11.57 -3.03
N THR A 44 -6.16 10.57 -2.80
CA THR A 44 -5.96 9.57 -3.82
C THR A 44 -7.31 8.89 -3.87
N GLY A 45 -7.90 8.79 -5.06
CA GLY A 45 -9.12 8.03 -5.20
C GLY A 45 -8.94 6.61 -4.68
N PHE A 46 -10.04 5.92 -4.51
CA PHE A 46 -10.00 4.48 -4.27
C PHE A 46 -9.53 3.78 -5.54
N GLN A 47 -8.70 2.75 -5.38
CA GLN A 47 -8.38 1.82 -6.44
C GLN A 47 -8.80 0.43 -6.01
N GLU A 48 -9.28 -0.34 -6.97
CA GLU A 48 -9.83 -1.66 -6.75
C GLU A 48 -9.10 -2.63 -7.65
N TYR A 49 -8.71 -3.78 -7.09
CA TYR A 49 -8.09 -4.85 -7.83
C TYR A 49 -8.65 -6.21 -7.38
N TYR A 50 -8.28 -7.24 -8.13
CA TYR A 50 -8.54 -8.63 -7.81
C TYR A 50 -7.23 -9.41 -7.90
N VAL A 51 -7.06 -10.39 -7.03
CA VAL A 51 -5.98 -11.37 -7.13
C VAL A 51 -6.29 -12.27 -8.32
N LEU A 52 -5.40 -12.27 -9.32
CA LEU A 52 -5.61 -12.97 -10.59
C LEU A 52 -4.87 -14.30 -10.62
N GLY A 53 -5.39 -15.25 -11.39
CA GLY A 53 -4.69 -16.51 -11.70
C GLY A 53 -5.28 -17.72 -10.99
N SER A 54 -6.54 -18.05 -11.33
CA SER A 54 -7.30 -19.22 -10.84
C SER A 54 -6.40 -20.41 -10.51
N GLU A 55 -6.25 -20.71 -9.22
CA GLU A 55 -5.41 -21.80 -8.73
C GLU A 55 -5.87 -23.13 -9.32
N GLU A 56 -7.18 -23.34 -9.47
CA GLU A 56 -7.74 -24.53 -10.11
C GLU A 56 -7.32 -24.65 -11.58
N GLN A 57 -7.32 -23.55 -12.35
CA GLN A 57 -6.89 -23.59 -13.75
C GLN A 57 -5.39 -23.82 -13.87
N ILE A 58 -4.59 -23.17 -13.01
CA ILE A 58 -3.15 -23.35 -12.96
C ILE A 58 -2.81 -24.79 -12.55
N TRP A 59 -3.47 -25.34 -11.52
CA TRP A 59 -3.35 -26.72 -11.10
C TRP A 59 -3.68 -27.69 -12.23
N ARG A 60 -4.80 -27.51 -12.92
CA ARG A 60 -5.20 -28.34 -14.08
C ARG A 60 -4.15 -28.32 -15.18
N MET A 61 -3.50 -27.18 -15.41
CA MET A 61 -2.41 -27.08 -16.37
C MET A 61 -1.21 -27.93 -15.93
N PHE A 62 -0.77 -27.82 -14.68
CA PHE A 62 0.35 -28.62 -14.15
C PHE A 62 0.02 -30.11 -14.15
N ASP A 63 -1.16 -30.50 -13.66
CA ASP A 63 -1.62 -31.89 -13.64
C ASP A 63 -1.67 -32.49 -15.05
N TYR A 64 -2.15 -31.70 -16.02
CA TYR A 64 -2.16 -32.12 -17.41
C TYR A 64 -0.74 -32.35 -17.94
N ILE A 65 0.19 -31.41 -17.74
CA ILE A 65 1.58 -31.56 -18.19
C ILE A 65 2.25 -32.77 -17.55
N GLU A 66 2.14 -32.93 -16.22
CA GLU A 66 2.67 -34.07 -15.48
C GLU A 66 2.17 -35.40 -16.06
N SER A 67 0.86 -35.48 -16.37
CA SER A 67 0.27 -36.66 -16.99
C SER A 67 0.84 -36.96 -18.39
N GLN A 68 1.15 -35.92 -19.18
CA GLN A 68 1.72 -36.08 -20.52
C GLN A 68 3.20 -36.51 -20.48
N GLU A 69 3.89 -36.24 -19.38
CA GLU A 69 5.27 -36.67 -19.14
C GLU A 69 5.37 -38.05 -18.47
N GLY A 70 4.24 -38.71 -18.22
CA GLY A 70 4.16 -40.04 -17.62
C GLY A 70 4.18 -40.04 -16.09
N GLY A 71 4.00 -38.87 -15.48
CA GLY A 71 3.79 -38.71 -14.04
C GLY A 71 2.40 -39.15 -13.59
N SER A 72 2.19 -39.09 -12.27
CA SER A 72 0.88 -39.34 -11.65
C SER A 72 0.16 -38.03 -11.40
N THR A 73 -1.16 -38.09 -11.13
CA THR A 73 -1.93 -36.90 -10.73
C THR A 73 -1.27 -36.21 -9.54
N ILE A 74 -1.06 -34.90 -9.65
CA ILE A 74 -0.43 -34.09 -8.60
C ILE A 74 -1.44 -33.84 -7.47
N ASN A 75 -0.95 -33.50 -6.27
CA ASN A 75 -1.85 -33.14 -5.16
C ASN A 75 -2.73 -31.94 -5.57
N ALA A 76 -4.01 -31.97 -5.19
CA ALA A 76 -5.00 -30.93 -5.42
C ALA A 76 -4.88 -29.73 -4.46
N ASP A 77 -3.70 -29.55 -3.87
CA ASP A 77 -3.35 -28.45 -3.00
C ASP A 77 -2.36 -27.53 -3.73
N MET A 78 -2.61 -26.22 -3.68
CA MET A 78 -1.77 -25.18 -4.25
C MET A 78 -1.23 -24.28 -3.14
N CYS A 79 0.00 -23.82 -3.33
CA CYS A 79 0.55 -22.71 -2.57
C CYS A 79 0.20 -21.40 -3.28
N SER A 80 -0.19 -20.39 -2.51
CA SER A 80 -0.47 -19.04 -2.99
C SER A 80 0.21 -18.01 -2.08
N VAL A 81 0.84 -17.01 -2.70
CA VAL A 81 1.42 -15.87 -2.00
C VAL A 81 1.03 -14.58 -2.70
N VAL A 82 0.27 -13.75 -2.00
CA VAL A 82 -0.10 -12.40 -2.44
C VAL A 82 0.79 -11.40 -1.72
N THR A 83 1.48 -10.57 -2.48
CA THR A 83 2.34 -9.50 -1.94
C THR A 83 1.82 -8.16 -2.40
N LEU A 84 1.72 -7.23 -1.44
CA LEU A 84 1.22 -5.88 -1.65
C LEU A 84 2.30 -4.89 -1.19
N VAL A 85 2.67 -3.94 -2.04
CA VAL A 85 3.61 -2.87 -1.68
C VAL A 85 2.89 -1.53 -1.67
N ALA A 86 2.86 -0.89 -0.49
CA ALA A 86 2.30 0.44 -0.34
C ALA A 86 3.13 1.45 -1.15
N THR A 87 2.47 2.31 -1.92
CA THR A 87 3.15 3.31 -2.78
C THR A 87 3.11 4.73 -2.22
N ALA A 88 2.39 4.91 -1.10
CA ALA A 88 2.23 6.19 -0.43
C ALA A 88 2.20 6.03 1.09
N ASP A 89 2.60 7.08 1.80
CA ASP A 89 2.48 7.15 3.25
C ASP A 89 1.01 7.27 3.67
N ASN A 90 0.66 6.63 4.79
CA ASN A 90 -0.69 6.61 5.34
C ASN A 90 -1.74 6.02 4.38
N GLN A 91 -1.31 5.12 3.50
CA GLN A 91 -2.19 4.31 2.68
C GLN A 91 -2.94 3.29 3.56
N VAL A 92 -4.21 3.03 3.23
CA VAL A 92 -5.00 1.95 3.82
C VAL A 92 -5.35 0.94 2.73
N ILE A 93 -5.20 -0.35 3.05
CA ILE A 93 -5.49 -1.46 2.15
C ILE A 93 -6.51 -2.36 2.82
N TYR A 94 -7.62 -2.61 2.13
CA TYR A 94 -8.69 -3.52 2.51
C TYR A 94 -8.54 -4.78 1.66
N TYR A 95 -8.45 -5.95 2.28
CA TYR A 95 -8.31 -7.26 1.65
C TYR A 95 -9.52 -8.11 2.00
N ASP A 96 -10.28 -8.50 0.99
CA ASP A 96 -11.58 -9.16 1.14
C ASP A 96 -11.59 -10.51 0.44
N HIS A 97 -12.04 -11.52 1.16
CA HIS A 97 -12.09 -12.89 0.69
C HIS A 97 -13.36 -13.13 -0.11
N TRP A 98 -13.27 -14.00 -1.12
CA TRP A 98 -14.44 -14.29 -1.95
C TRP A 98 -15.31 -15.41 -1.37
N GLU A 99 -14.73 -16.27 -0.54
CA GLU A 99 -15.29 -17.52 -0.05
C GLU A 99 -16.55 -17.35 0.81
N ASP A 100 -16.61 -16.30 1.63
CA ASP A 100 -17.80 -15.92 2.40
C ASP A 100 -18.65 -14.84 1.71
N GLY A 101 -18.32 -14.55 0.45
CA GLY A 101 -18.93 -13.53 -0.38
C GLY A 101 -18.34 -12.15 -0.11
N TYR A 102 -18.19 -11.33 -1.15
CA TYR A 102 -17.59 -10.01 -0.98
C TYR A 102 -18.42 -9.08 -0.09
N GLU A 103 -17.73 -8.18 0.61
CA GLU A 103 -18.37 -7.12 1.38
C GLU A 103 -19.29 -6.26 0.51
N ALA A 104 -20.42 -5.87 1.08
CA ALA A 104 -21.32 -4.92 0.44
C ALA A 104 -20.69 -3.52 0.35
N ASP A 105 -19.89 -3.15 1.36
CA ASP A 105 -19.10 -1.92 1.42
C ASP A 105 -17.72 -2.22 2.01
N LEU A 106 -16.71 -2.36 1.15
CA LEU A 106 -15.33 -2.65 1.59
C LEU A 106 -14.72 -1.53 2.44
N LEU A 107 -15.30 -0.33 2.47
CA LEU A 107 -14.81 0.79 3.28
C LEU A 107 -15.40 0.80 4.70
N ASP A 108 -16.39 -0.04 4.96
CA ASP A 108 -16.99 -0.31 6.28
C ASP A 108 -17.20 -1.83 6.43
N PRO A 109 -16.13 -2.64 6.54
CA PRO A 109 -16.22 -4.10 6.57
C PRO A 109 -17.08 -4.61 7.73
N ALA A 110 -17.98 -5.55 7.42
CA ALA A 110 -18.85 -6.20 8.38
C ALA A 110 -18.44 -7.66 8.67
N GLN A 111 -17.72 -8.29 7.75
CA GLN A 111 -17.19 -9.64 7.84
C GLN A 111 -15.89 -9.63 8.63
N THR A 112 -15.71 -10.62 9.50
CA THR A 112 -14.52 -10.72 10.35
C THR A 112 -13.31 -11.29 9.62
N THR A 113 -13.51 -11.78 8.41
CA THR A 113 -12.51 -12.34 7.50
C THR A 113 -11.81 -11.25 6.71
N THR A 114 -12.49 -10.14 6.40
CA THR A 114 -11.89 -8.99 5.72
C THR A 114 -10.81 -8.36 6.58
N GLU A 115 -9.63 -8.19 5.99
CA GLU A 115 -8.46 -7.63 6.65
C GLU A 115 -8.21 -6.19 6.21
N VAL A 116 -7.74 -5.36 7.13
CA VAL A 116 -7.40 -3.95 6.93
C VAL A 116 -5.99 -3.69 7.41
N TYR A 117 -5.23 -2.98 6.59
CA TYR A 117 -3.84 -2.65 6.83
C TYR A 117 -3.63 -1.13 6.68
N GLY A 118 -2.97 -0.52 7.64
CA GLY A 118 -2.63 0.91 7.65
C GLY A 118 -3.68 1.82 8.31
N ASP A 119 -4.67 1.27 9.02
CA ASP A 119 -5.74 2.03 9.68
C ASP A 119 -5.45 2.35 11.16
N GLY A 120 -4.38 1.78 11.72
CA GLY A 120 -3.96 1.98 13.10
C GLY A 120 -4.57 0.98 14.09
N ASP A 121 -5.32 -0.02 13.61
CA ASP A 121 -5.84 -1.15 14.36
C ASP A 121 -5.09 -2.42 13.97
N THR A 122 -4.83 -3.29 14.95
CA THR A 122 -4.18 -4.60 14.72
C THR A 122 -5.15 -5.77 14.92
N GLY A 123 -6.43 -5.47 15.21
CA GLY A 123 -7.46 -6.47 15.46
C GLY A 123 -8.06 -7.09 14.20
N ASN A 124 -7.82 -6.46 13.04
CA ASN A 124 -8.39 -6.78 11.73
C ASN A 124 -7.30 -6.91 10.66
N GLY A 125 -6.05 -7.19 11.04
CA GLY A 125 -4.91 -7.19 10.12
C GLY A 125 -3.76 -6.41 10.73
N GLY A 126 -2.78 -6.04 9.91
CA GLY A 126 -1.72 -5.14 10.34
C GLY A 126 -0.75 -5.69 11.39
N THR A 127 0.31 -4.93 11.67
CA THR A 127 1.21 -5.21 12.79
C THR A 127 1.74 -3.92 13.41
N GLY A 128 2.20 -3.98 14.67
CA GLY A 128 2.83 -2.84 15.32
C GLY A 128 1.84 -1.70 15.58
N ASN A 129 2.07 -0.55 14.94
CA ASN A 129 1.14 0.59 14.99
C ASN A 129 0.09 0.54 13.87
N ASP A 130 0.18 -0.45 12.97
CA ASP A 130 -0.59 -0.56 11.74
C ASP A 130 -0.67 0.75 10.93
N ILE A 131 0.50 1.30 10.59
CA ILE A 131 0.60 2.47 9.72
C ILE A 131 1.52 2.10 8.57
N LEU A 132 1.01 2.17 7.35
CA LEU A 132 1.79 1.93 6.15
C LEU A 132 2.53 3.20 5.73
N THR A 133 3.81 3.03 5.42
CA THR A 133 4.66 4.00 4.74
C THR A 133 4.99 3.51 3.34
N ALA A 134 5.35 4.43 2.45
CA ALA A 134 5.70 4.06 1.08
C ALA A 134 6.87 3.06 1.06
N GLY A 135 6.67 1.91 0.42
CA GLY A 135 7.61 0.80 0.35
C GLY A 135 7.40 -0.29 1.39
N ASP A 136 6.46 -0.13 2.32
CA ASP A 136 6.08 -1.22 3.23
C ASP A 136 5.43 -2.36 2.44
N ILE A 137 5.74 -3.59 2.86
CA ILE A 137 5.35 -4.83 2.18
C ILE A 137 4.44 -5.62 3.11
N ILE A 138 3.28 -5.99 2.59
CA ILE A 138 2.38 -6.97 3.19
C ILE A 138 2.53 -8.26 2.39
N THR A 139 2.76 -9.36 3.08
CA THR A 139 2.88 -10.69 2.47
C THR A 139 1.84 -11.61 3.10
N LEU A 140 0.95 -12.12 2.27
CA LEU A 140 -0.17 -12.98 2.63
C LEU A 140 0.05 -14.35 1.99
N ASN A 141 0.09 -15.40 2.80
CA ASN A 141 0.57 -16.72 2.39
C ASN A 141 -0.46 -17.79 2.73
N SER A 142 -0.86 -18.57 1.73
CA SER A 142 -1.57 -19.84 1.87
C SER A 142 -0.64 -20.96 1.41
N ASP A 143 0.29 -21.35 2.29
CA ASP A 143 1.41 -22.25 1.99
C ASP A 143 1.78 -23.21 3.14
N GLN A 144 0.88 -23.39 4.11
CA GLN A 144 1.11 -24.21 5.29
C GLN A 144 0.18 -25.43 5.33
N ASN A 145 0.65 -26.50 5.99
CA ASN A 145 -0.16 -27.68 6.26
C ASN A 145 -1.00 -27.49 7.53
N ASP A 146 -1.93 -26.55 7.48
CA ASP A 146 -2.87 -26.26 8.57
C ASP A 146 -4.28 -25.91 8.04
N SER A 147 -5.21 -25.70 8.96
CA SER A 147 -6.60 -25.36 8.67
C SER A 147 -6.92 -23.88 8.96
N THR A 148 -5.88 -23.04 9.06
CA THR A 148 -6.04 -21.59 9.20
C THR A 148 -6.09 -20.94 7.83
N ILE A 149 -6.21 -19.62 7.79
CA ILE A 149 -6.09 -18.85 6.54
C ILE A 149 -4.77 -19.12 5.80
N ASN A 150 -3.72 -19.51 6.52
CA ASN A 150 -2.43 -19.84 5.94
C ASN A 150 -2.32 -21.27 5.38
N GLY A 151 -3.39 -22.07 5.47
CA GLY A 151 -3.46 -23.41 4.89
C GLY A 151 -3.26 -23.39 3.37
N TYR A 152 -2.95 -24.53 2.76
CA TYR A 152 -2.94 -24.64 1.29
C TYR A 152 -4.32 -24.36 0.68
N VAL A 153 -4.32 -23.93 -0.58
CA VAL A 153 -5.53 -23.72 -1.39
C VAL A 153 -5.92 -25.05 -2.03
N GLN A 154 -7.00 -25.67 -1.54
CA GLN A 154 -7.54 -26.89 -2.13
C GLN A 154 -8.36 -26.55 -3.38
N VAL A 155 -8.05 -27.16 -4.53
CA VAL A 155 -8.64 -26.74 -5.82
C VAL A 155 -9.51 -27.80 -6.52
N ASN A 156 -9.51 -29.05 -6.04
CA ASN A 156 -10.27 -30.13 -6.68
C ASN A 156 -10.84 -31.15 -5.66
N PRO A 157 -12.07 -30.92 -5.14
CA PRO A 157 -12.90 -29.72 -5.33
C PRO A 157 -12.41 -28.52 -4.49
N ARG A 158 -12.73 -27.28 -4.90
CA ARG A 158 -12.58 -26.11 -4.01
C ARG A 158 -13.65 -26.16 -2.92
N ASP A 159 -13.22 -26.12 -1.67
CA ASP A 159 -14.10 -25.90 -0.53
C ASP A 159 -14.27 -24.39 -0.31
N SER A 160 -15.49 -23.88 -0.39
CA SER A 160 -15.78 -22.45 -0.16
C SER A 160 -15.83 -22.10 1.33
N ASP A 161 -15.81 -23.08 2.24
CA ASP A 161 -15.74 -22.79 3.68
C ASP A 161 -14.28 -22.53 4.12
N ASP A 162 -13.31 -22.84 3.26
CA ASP A 162 -11.88 -22.65 3.49
C ASP A 162 -11.42 -21.27 3.00
N ILE A 163 -11.48 -20.26 3.87
CA ILE A 163 -10.89 -18.94 3.61
C ILE A 163 -9.38 -19.07 3.41
N ARG A 164 -8.85 -18.63 2.28
CA ARG A 164 -7.42 -18.62 1.94
C ARG A 164 -7.06 -17.29 1.29
N TYR A 165 -5.76 -17.01 1.23
CA TYR A 165 -5.23 -15.96 0.36
C TYR A 165 -5.06 -16.56 -1.03
N ASP A 166 -6.01 -16.34 -1.92
CA ASP A 166 -6.02 -16.96 -3.24
C ASP A 166 -6.63 -16.05 -4.32
N SER A 167 -6.63 -16.54 -5.55
CA SER A 167 -7.23 -15.80 -6.64
C SER A 167 -8.75 -15.74 -6.51
N GLY A 168 -9.31 -14.58 -6.86
CA GLY A 168 -10.68 -14.26 -6.54
C GLY A 168 -10.80 -13.27 -5.40
N ASP A 169 -9.81 -13.21 -4.50
CA ASP A 169 -9.77 -12.18 -3.47
C ASP A 169 -9.78 -10.77 -4.07
N ARG A 170 -10.45 -9.87 -3.37
CA ARG A 170 -10.71 -8.50 -3.80
C ARG A 170 -9.98 -7.55 -2.87
N LEU A 171 -9.46 -6.46 -3.42
CA LEU A 171 -8.77 -5.46 -2.61
C LEU A 171 -9.09 -4.05 -3.06
N ILE A 172 -9.26 -3.17 -2.07
CA ILE A 172 -9.42 -1.73 -2.27
C ILE A 172 -8.33 -1.00 -1.52
N THR A 173 -7.79 0.04 -2.14
CA THR A 173 -6.79 0.89 -1.54
C THR A 173 -7.27 2.33 -1.47
N SER A 174 -6.94 2.99 -0.36
CA SER A 174 -7.13 4.44 -0.18
C SER A 174 -5.80 5.07 0.22
N GLY A 175 -5.50 6.27 -0.26
CA GLY A 175 -4.19 6.90 -0.04
C GLY A 175 -3.11 6.60 -1.10
N GLY A 176 -3.30 5.61 -1.99
CA GLY A 176 -2.48 5.44 -3.20
C GLY A 176 -2.81 4.17 -3.99
N PRO A 177 -2.18 3.93 -5.16
CA PRO A 177 -2.15 2.61 -5.79
C PRO A 177 -1.38 1.61 -4.93
N VAL A 178 -1.48 0.33 -5.25
CA VAL A 178 -0.61 -0.72 -4.70
C VAL A 178 0.09 -1.46 -5.83
N ASP A 179 1.32 -1.92 -5.59
CA ASP A 179 1.89 -2.99 -6.41
C ASP A 179 1.40 -4.33 -5.87
N LEU A 180 0.78 -5.14 -6.73
CA LEU A 180 0.25 -6.45 -6.38
C LEU A 180 1.00 -7.51 -7.18
N ALA A 181 1.64 -8.44 -6.48
CA ALA A 181 2.22 -9.64 -7.05
C ALA A 181 1.52 -10.86 -6.48
N HIS A 182 1.21 -11.82 -7.35
CA HIS A 182 0.62 -13.10 -6.96
C HIS A 182 1.49 -14.24 -7.48
N ALA A 183 2.00 -15.06 -6.57
CA ALA A 183 2.82 -16.22 -6.86
C ALA A 183 2.06 -17.51 -6.49
N VAL A 184 1.96 -18.44 -7.44
CA VAL A 184 1.19 -19.68 -7.30
C VAL A 184 2.00 -20.86 -7.81
N TRP A 185 1.98 -21.97 -7.08
CA TRP A 185 2.60 -23.24 -7.48
C TRP A 185 1.97 -24.46 -6.79
N PRO A 186 2.08 -25.68 -7.33
CA PRO A 186 1.56 -26.89 -6.70
C PRO A 186 2.28 -27.26 -5.39
N TYR A 187 1.53 -27.77 -4.41
CA TYR A 187 2.10 -28.33 -3.18
C TYR A 187 3.09 -29.47 -3.46
N ASP A 188 4.19 -29.51 -2.70
CA ASP A 188 5.22 -30.56 -2.71
C ASP A 188 5.87 -30.81 -4.09
N GLN A 189 5.78 -29.84 -5.00
CA GLN A 189 6.39 -29.91 -6.33
C GLN A 189 7.04 -28.57 -6.69
N SER A 190 8.36 -28.58 -6.84
CA SER A 190 9.10 -27.43 -7.39
C SER A 190 9.26 -27.64 -8.89
N TYR A 191 8.42 -27.01 -9.70
CA TYR A 191 8.56 -27.03 -11.16
C TYR A 191 9.57 -25.98 -11.61
N ILE A 192 10.72 -26.44 -12.12
CA ILE A 192 11.61 -25.57 -12.91
C ILE A 192 11.00 -25.45 -14.32
N GLY A 193 10.68 -24.23 -14.73
CA GLY A 193 10.26 -23.93 -16.11
C GLY A 193 11.35 -24.19 -17.14
#